data_AF-A0A182FS60-F1
#
_entry.id   AF-A0A182FS60-F1
#
_cell.length_a   1.000
_cell.length_b   1.000
_cell.length_c   1.000
_cell.angle_alpha   90.00
_cell.angle_beta   90.00
_cell.angle_gamma   90.00
#
_symmetry.space_group_name_H-M   'P 1'
#
loop_
_entity.id
_entity.type
_entity.pdbx_description
1 polymer ?
#
loop_
_entity_poly.entity_id
_entity_poly.type
_entity_poly.pdbx_seq_one_letter_code
_entity_poly.pdbx_strand_id
1 'polypeptide(L)'
;SLPGTATAHKLVVAIRKKCNASEVLTELNDLPNPREGSEADMTESTFNPLKIDVFVQTLLNLGSKSFSHTFAAISKFHAVFKALAETEEAQICILHNMFELWVDHQQMMVVIVDKLLKVQIVECSAVATWVFSKEMVGEFTKMYLWEILHLTIKKMNQHVTKLSREMNEAKDKLARTAESSSSESEEEGGGTSSTPKRRKNADGTAEKPTEEQVERMEEKLEAAYVDQKRLFLIIFQRFIMILSEHLVKCDTDGREYNTDWYRWTIGRLQQVFMMHHEQVQKYSSTLESLLFTSDLDPHILDVFHQFTALRA
;
A
#
# COMPACT_ATOMS: atom_id res chain seq x y z
N SER A 1 31.09 -5.91 -18.63
CA SER A 1 30.61 -4.97 -17.61
C SER A 1 29.12 -5.15 -17.48
N LEU A 2 28.55 -5.07 -16.27
CA LEU A 2 27.09 -5.10 -16.09
C LEU A 2 26.45 -3.84 -16.73
N PRO A 3 25.22 -3.92 -17.25
CA PRO A 3 24.47 -2.75 -17.71
C PRO A 3 24.40 -1.66 -16.61
N GLY A 4 24.50 -0.39 -16.99
CA GLY A 4 24.38 0.72 -16.04
C GLY A 4 25.56 0.94 -15.08
N THR A 5 26.62 0.09 -15.11
CA THR A 5 27.80 0.21 -14.20
C THR A 5 28.42 1.60 -14.20
N ALA A 6 28.59 2.21 -15.38
CA ALA A 6 29.17 3.55 -15.49
C ALA A 6 28.31 4.61 -14.77
N THR A 7 26.99 4.57 -14.98
CA THR A 7 26.03 5.46 -14.33
C THR A 7 25.97 5.22 -12.82
N ALA A 8 26.01 3.96 -12.37
CA ALA A 8 26.08 3.64 -10.94
C ALA A 8 27.31 4.28 -10.27
N HIS A 9 28.49 4.19 -10.88
CA HIS A 9 29.69 4.87 -10.36
C HIS A 9 29.56 6.39 -10.33
N LYS A 10 28.96 7.01 -11.36
CA LYS A 10 28.67 8.45 -11.37
C LYS A 10 27.72 8.83 -10.23
N LEU A 11 26.63 8.08 -10.04
CA LEU A 11 25.68 8.29 -8.95
C LEU A 11 26.32 8.14 -7.57
N VAL A 12 27.22 7.17 -7.38
CA VAL A 12 27.98 7.04 -6.12
C VAL A 12 28.74 8.33 -5.81
N VAL A 13 29.44 8.89 -6.80
CA VAL A 13 30.20 10.13 -6.64
C VAL A 13 29.26 11.32 -6.39
N ALA A 14 28.18 11.44 -7.16
CA ALA A 14 27.21 12.53 -7.04
C ALA A 14 26.51 12.54 -5.66
N ILE A 15 26.02 11.39 -5.21
CA ILE A 15 25.33 11.26 -3.91
C ILE A 15 26.26 11.60 -2.76
N ARG A 16 27.52 11.15 -2.80
CA ARG A 16 28.55 11.50 -1.79
C ARG A 16 28.88 12.98 -1.79
N LYS A 17 28.84 13.65 -2.95
CA LYS A 17 28.98 15.10 -3.10
C LYS A 17 27.70 15.88 -2.74
N LYS A 18 26.70 15.20 -2.17
CA LYS A 18 25.42 15.77 -1.74
C LYS A 18 24.60 16.39 -2.88
N CYS A 19 24.56 15.73 -4.03
CA CYS A 19 23.69 16.10 -5.15
C CYS A 19 22.21 16.23 -4.76
N ASN A 20 21.45 16.94 -5.60
CA ASN A 20 20.00 17.10 -5.49
C ASN A 20 19.24 16.06 -6.36
N ALA A 21 17.91 16.03 -6.27
CA ALA A 21 17.07 15.06 -6.99
C ALA A 21 17.11 15.25 -8.52
N SER A 22 17.19 16.50 -9.00
CA SER A 22 17.26 16.80 -10.44
C SER A 22 18.56 16.25 -11.05
N GLU A 23 19.69 16.43 -10.36
CA GLU A 23 20.98 15.91 -10.80
C GLU A 23 20.97 14.39 -10.93
N VAL A 24 20.33 13.68 -9.98
CA VAL A 24 20.17 12.22 -10.07
C VAL A 24 19.32 11.83 -11.28
N LEU A 25 18.19 12.49 -11.51
CA LEU A 25 17.32 12.20 -12.66
C LEU A 25 18.03 12.47 -13.99
N THR A 26 18.85 13.53 -14.08
CA THR A 26 19.67 13.81 -15.26
C THR A 26 20.65 12.68 -15.53
N GLU A 27 21.38 12.19 -14.51
CA GLU A 27 22.32 11.07 -14.69
C GLU A 27 21.62 9.76 -15.07
N LEU A 28 20.38 9.56 -14.65
CA LEU A 28 19.59 8.38 -15.02
C LEU A 28 19.04 8.44 -16.45
N ASN A 29 18.89 9.63 -17.05
CA ASN A 29 18.27 9.77 -18.37
C ASN A 29 19.04 9.09 -19.50
N ASP A 30 20.37 8.96 -19.35
CA ASP A 30 21.25 8.35 -20.35
C ASP A 30 21.17 6.80 -20.37
N LEU A 31 20.42 6.18 -19.45
CA LEU A 31 20.30 4.73 -19.39
C LEU A 31 19.31 4.20 -20.44
N PRO A 32 19.71 3.19 -21.25
CA PRO A 32 18.82 2.57 -22.22
C PRO A 32 17.68 1.86 -21.50
N ASN A 33 16.52 1.75 -22.14
CA ASN A 33 15.41 0.96 -21.64
C ASN A 33 15.53 -0.47 -22.19
N PRO A 34 15.80 -1.49 -21.35
CA PRO A 34 15.94 -2.87 -21.84
C PRO A 34 14.68 -3.43 -22.51
N ARG A 35 13.52 -2.81 -22.28
CA ARG A 35 12.21 -3.25 -22.79
C ARG A 35 11.81 -2.62 -24.12
N GLU A 36 12.50 -1.58 -24.59
CA GLU A 36 12.20 -0.91 -25.87
C GLU A 36 12.56 -1.75 -27.12
N GLY A 37 13.18 -2.93 -26.95
CA GLY A 37 13.62 -3.79 -28.04
C GLY A 37 13.09 -5.23 -28.00
N SER A 38 12.20 -5.59 -27.07
CA SER A 38 11.61 -6.93 -27.03
C SER A 38 10.37 -7.00 -27.93
N GLU A 39 10.43 -7.79 -29.01
CA GLU A 39 9.28 -8.06 -29.90
C GLU A 39 8.04 -8.63 -29.19
N ALA A 40 8.17 -9.02 -27.92
CA ALA A 40 7.10 -9.54 -27.08
C ALA A 40 6.19 -8.46 -26.45
N ASP A 41 6.62 -7.19 -26.40
CA ASP A 41 5.83 -6.08 -25.83
C ASP A 41 5.43 -5.11 -26.96
N MET A 42 4.26 -5.34 -27.56
CA MET A 42 3.59 -4.39 -28.48
C MET A 42 3.04 -3.14 -27.75
N THR A 43 3.36 -2.99 -26.47
CA THR A 43 3.02 -1.85 -25.62
C THR A 43 4.30 -1.10 -25.27
N GLU A 44 4.35 0.22 -25.51
CA GLU A 44 5.42 1.09 -24.98
C GLU A 44 5.66 0.76 -23.51
N SER A 45 6.89 0.38 -23.16
CA SER A 45 7.24 0.09 -21.77
C SER A 45 7.06 1.36 -20.95
N THR A 46 6.03 1.37 -20.10
CA THR A 46 5.61 2.52 -19.30
C THR A 46 6.64 2.99 -18.27
N PHE A 47 7.67 2.19 -18.01
CA PHE A 47 8.81 2.57 -17.17
C PHE A 47 10.11 1.91 -17.65
N ASN A 48 11.25 2.42 -17.17
CA ASN A 48 12.58 1.87 -17.47
C ASN A 48 13.13 1.11 -16.25
N PRO A 49 13.20 -0.24 -16.28
CA PRO A 49 13.66 -1.04 -15.15
C PRO A 49 15.15 -0.83 -14.82
N LEU A 50 15.99 -0.50 -15.80
CA LEU A 50 17.42 -0.26 -15.57
C LEU A 50 17.67 1.05 -14.81
N LYS A 51 16.85 2.09 -15.05
CA LYS A 51 16.90 3.33 -14.26
C LYS A 51 16.58 3.04 -12.79
N ILE A 52 15.56 2.22 -12.54
CA ILE A 52 15.16 1.80 -11.19
C ILE A 52 16.28 1.01 -10.53
N ASP A 53 16.79 -0.02 -11.20
CA ASP A 53 17.85 -0.88 -10.68
C ASP A 53 19.08 -0.08 -10.26
N VAL A 54 19.66 0.68 -11.21
CA VAL A 54 20.86 1.49 -10.95
C VAL A 54 20.65 2.48 -9.80
N PHE A 55 19.49 3.15 -9.74
CA PHE A 55 19.19 4.10 -8.68
C PHE A 55 19.01 3.42 -7.32
N VAL A 56 18.13 2.40 -7.24
CA VAL A 56 17.75 1.74 -5.98
C VAL A 56 18.95 1.01 -5.40
N GLN A 57 19.68 0.22 -6.20
CA GLN A 57 20.89 -0.48 -5.77
C GLN A 57 21.92 0.51 -5.23
N THR A 58 22.21 1.58 -5.98
CA THR A 58 23.23 2.56 -5.57
C THR A 58 22.83 3.29 -4.30
N LEU A 59 21.60 3.79 -4.21
CA LEU A 59 21.15 4.60 -3.08
C LEU A 59 21.06 3.78 -1.80
N LEU A 60 20.44 2.60 -1.85
CA LEU A 60 20.26 1.76 -0.68
C LEU A 60 21.59 1.16 -0.20
N ASN A 61 22.50 0.82 -1.11
CA ASN A 61 23.85 0.40 -0.74
C ASN A 61 24.62 1.52 -0.01
N LEU A 62 24.53 2.78 -0.45
CA LEU A 62 25.12 3.91 0.27
C LEU A 62 24.45 4.19 1.61
N GLY A 63 23.16 3.86 1.75
CA GLY A 63 22.38 3.95 2.98
C GLY A 63 22.58 2.78 3.95
N SER A 64 23.31 1.73 3.57
CA SER A 64 23.33 0.42 4.24
C SER A 64 23.88 0.39 5.67
N LYS A 65 24.49 1.47 6.15
CA LYS A 65 25.15 1.54 7.47
C LYS A 65 24.19 1.31 8.64
N SER A 66 22.97 1.83 8.57
CA SER A 66 21.93 1.59 9.58
C SER A 66 20.55 1.96 9.05
N PHE A 67 19.48 1.53 9.73
CA PHE A 67 18.10 1.91 9.37
C PHE A 67 17.92 3.42 9.20
N SER A 68 18.50 4.21 10.10
CA SER A 68 18.42 5.68 10.03
C SER A 68 19.09 6.25 8.77
N HIS A 69 20.21 5.67 8.32
CA HIS A 69 20.87 6.11 7.08
C HIS A 69 20.02 5.75 5.86
N THR A 70 19.47 4.54 5.80
CA THR A 70 18.54 4.13 4.74
C THR A 70 17.31 5.03 4.70
N PHE A 71 16.70 5.34 5.85
CA PHE A 71 15.52 6.21 5.90
C PHE A 71 15.82 7.65 5.49
N ALA A 72 16.98 8.18 5.90
CA ALA A 72 17.43 9.50 5.48
C ALA A 72 17.69 9.55 3.97
N ALA A 73 18.27 8.48 3.40
CA ALA A 73 18.49 8.35 1.96
C ALA A 73 17.16 8.33 1.18
N ILE A 74 16.20 7.49 1.60
CA ILE A 74 14.86 7.42 0.99
C ILE A 74 14.15 8.78 1.08
N SER A 75 14.19 9.44 2.24
CA SER A 75 13.55 10.75 2.42
C SER A 75 14.23 11.85 1.60
N LYS A 76 15.57 11.85 1.49
CA LYS A 76 16.31 12.84 0.69
C LYS A 76 15.99 12.74 -0.79
N PHE A 77 15.86 11.53 -1.33
CA PHE A 77 15.62 11.28 -2.76
C PHE A 77 14.18 10.81 -3.04
N HIS A 78 13.22 11.18 -2.19
CA HIS A 78 11.81 10.83 -2.35
C HIS A 78 11.24 11.25 -3.70
N ALA A 79 11.59 12.46 -4.18
CA ALA A 79 11.16 12.95 -5.49
C ALA A 79 11.65 12.05 -6.65
N VAL A 80 12.88 11.51 -6.56
CA VAL A 80 13.42 10.59 -7.56
C VAL A 80 12.65 9.26 -7.53
N PHE A 81 12.39 8.72 -6.34
CA PHE A 81 11.54 7.55 -6.20
C PHE A 81 10.16 7.76 -6.81
N LYS A 82 9.50 8.90 -6.54
CA LYS A 82 8.17 9.19 -7.10
C LYS A 82 8.18 9.29 -8.62
N ALA A 83 9.20 9.89 -9.21
CA ALA A 83 9.35 9.97 -10.67
C ALA A 83 9.65 8.61 -11.31
N LEU A 84 10.26 7.67 -10.57
CA LEU A 84 10.54 6.32 -11.08
C LEU A 84 9.40 5.33 -10.81
N ALA A 85 8.51 5.62 -9.85
CA ALA A 85 7.47 4.71 -9.34
C ALA A 85 6.06 5.03 -9.87
N GLU A 86 5.96 5.54 -11.10
CA GLU A 86 4.70 6.02 -11.67
C GLU A 86 3.66 4.91 -11.90
N THR A 87 4.09 3.69 -12.20
CA THR A 87 3.20 2.53 -12.39
C THR A 87 3.36 1.48 -11.30
N GLU A 88 2.36 0.60 -11.17
CA GLU A 88 2.40 -0.53 -10.23
C GLU A 88 3.58 -1.45 -10.53
N GLU A 89 3.89 -1.71 -11.80
CA GLU A 89 5.02 -2.54 -12.22
C GLU A 89 6.36 -1.89 -11.85
N ALA A 90 6.47 -0.57 -11.94
CA ALA A 90 7.64 0.17 -11.51
C ALA A 90 7.84 0.09 -9.99
N GLN A 91 6.75 0.19 -9.22
CA GLN A 91 6.76 -0.01 -7.76
C GLN A 91 7.20 -1.44 -7.39
N ILE A 92 6.70 -2.46 -8.09
CA ILE A 92 7.13 -3.85 -7.91
C ILE A 92 8.61 -4.00 -8.27
N CYS A 93 9.09 -3.33 -9.32
CA CYS A 93 10.51 -3.32 -9.68
C CYS A 93 11.39 -2.70 -8.58
N ILE A 94 10.92 -1.64 -7.90
CA ILE A 94 11.62 -1.06 -6.74
C ILE A 94 11.68 -2.08 -5.59
N LEU A 95 10.57 -2.78 -5.29
CA LEU A 95 10.52 -3.80 -4.25
C LEU A 95 11.46 -4.98 -4.56
N HIS A 96 11.51 -5.40 -5.82
CA HIS A 96 12.42 -6.43 -6.29
C HIS A 96 13.90 -6.04 -6.11
N ASN A 97 14.28 -4.84 -6.52
CA ASN A 97 15.64 -4.33 -6.33
C ASN A 97 16.02 -4.20 -4.83
N MET A 98 15.07 -3.79 -4.00
CA MET A 98 15.26 -3.79 -2.55
C MET A 98 15.49 -5.21 -2.01
N PHE A 99 14.74 -6.19 -2.52
CA PHE A 99 14.85 -7.59 -2.11
C PHE A 99 16.22 -8.18 -2.48
N GLU A 100 16.66 -7.99 -3.72
CA GLU A 100 17.96 -8.50 -4.18
C GLU A 100 19.13 -7.96 -3.34
N LEU A 101 19.07 -6.69 -2.93
CA LEU A 101 20.11 -6.08 -2.12
C LEU A 101 20.10 -6.57 -0.65
N TRP A 102 18.94 -6.96 -0.12
CA TRP A 102 18.72 -7.22 1.31
C TRP A 102 18.21 -8.63 1.62
N VAL A 103 18.38 -9.59 0.71
CA VAL A 103 17.92 -10.98 0.86
C VAL A 103 18.39 -11.62 2.17
N ASP A 104 19.62 -11.31 2.59
CA ASP A 104 20.23 -11.82 3.84
C ASP A 104 19.84 -11.02 5.10
N HIS A 105 19.05 -9.95 4.97
CA HIS A 105 18.65 -9.08 6.07
C HIS A 105 17.12 -8.85 6.11
N GLN A 106 16.40 -9.86 6.58
CA GLN A 106 14.93 -9.87 6.65
C GLN A 106 14.33 -8.65 7.38
N GLN A 107 14.87 -8.29 8.55
CA GLN A 107 14.38 -7.12 9.29
C GLN A 107 14.55 -5.81 8.51
N MET A 108 15.64 -5.65 7.75
CA MET A 108 15.84 -4.46 6.90
C MET A 108 14.76 -4.38 5.83
N MET A 109 14.41 -5.50 5.20
CA MET A 109 13.32 -5.55 4.21
C MET A 109 11.98 -5.10 4.82
N VAL A 110 11.62 -5.63 6.00
CA VAL A 110 10.39 -5.24 6.70
C VAL A 110 10.33 -3.72 6.92
N VAL A 111 11.41 -3.12 7.44
CA VAL A 111 11.41 -1.70 7.76
C VAL A 111 11.52 -0.79 6.53
N ILE A 112 12.18 -1.24 5.46
CA ILE A 112 12.19 -0.49 4.20
C ILE A 112 10.81 -0.50 3.57
N VAL A 113 10.12 -1.65 3.47
CA VAL A 113 8.76 -1.71 2.91
C VAL A 113 7.80 -0.84 3.74
N ASP A 114 7.88 -0.90 5.07
CA ASP A 114 7.12 0.01 5.95
C ASP A 114 7.40 1.49 5.65
N LYS A 115 8.68 1.86 5.45
CA LYS A 115 9.07 3.22 5.10
C LYS A 115 8.53 3.63 3.73
N LEU A 116 8.65 2.79 2.70
CA LEU A 116 8.18 3.08 1.34
C LEU A 116 6.67 3.30 1.30
N LEU A 117 5.89 2.49 2.03
CA LEU A 117 4.45 2.67 2.22
C LEU A 117 4.14 3.99 2.94
N LYS A 118 4.85 4.29 4.05
CA LYS A 118 4.64 5.52 4.84
C LYS A 118 4.85 6.80 4.03
N VAL A 119 5.82 6.81 3.12
CA VAL A 119 6.11 7.98 2.27
C VAL A 119 5.45 7.88 0.88
N GLN A 120 4.54 6.93 0.69
CA GLN A 120 3.76 6.76 -0.54
C GLN A 120 4.62 6.62 -1.81
N ILE A 121 5.77 5.95 -1.68
CA ILE A 121 6.58 5.54 -2.84
C ILE A 121 5.95 4.31 -3.50
N VAL A 122 5.49 3.36 -2.69
CA VAL A 122 4.76 2.17 -3.13
C VAL A 122 3.38 2.13 -2.50
N GLU A 123 2.43 1.53 -3.21
CA GLU A 123 1.07 1.29 -2.77
C GLU A 123 0.93 -0.09 -2.12
N CYS A 124 -0.16 -0.27 -1.35
CA CYS A 124 -0.44 -1.54 -0.70
C CYS A 124 -0.71 -2.68 -1.71
N SER A 125 -1.34 -2.36 -2.83
CA SER A 125 -1.57 -3.26 -3.97
C SER A 125 -0.25 -3.80 -4.52
N ALA A 126 0.71 -2.93 -4.82
CA ALA A 126 2.03 -3.31 -5.33
C ALA A 126 2.78 -4.23 -4.36
N VAL A 127 2.73 -3.94 -3.06
CA VAL A 127 3.34 -4.80 -2.03
C VAL A 127 2.66 -6.16 -1.95
N ALA A 128 1.32 -6.20 -1.97
CA ALA A 128 0.60 -7.47 -2.00
C ALA A 128 0.93 -8.28 -3.26
N THR A 129 0.95 -7.66 -4.43
CA THR A 129 1.32 -8.31 -5.69
C THR A 129 2.76 -8.85 -5.65
N TRP A 130 3.70 -8.09 -5.09
CA TRP A 130 5.10 -8.50 -4.92
C TRP A 130 5.26 -9.69 -3.96
N VAL A 131 4.55 -9.72 -2.82
CA VAL A 131 4.61 -10.84 -1.86
C VAL A 131 4.29 -12.19 -2.50
N PHE A 132 3.38 -12.22 -3.47
CA PHE A 132 2.97 -13.43 -4.20
C PHE A 132 3.68 -13.60 -5.56
N SER A 133 4.75 -12.84 -5.82
CA SER A 133 5.46 -12.91 -7.08
C SER A 133 6.33 -14.17 -7.18
N LYS A 134 6.77 -14.50 -8.40
CA LYS A 134 7.59 -15.70 -8.66
C LYS A 134 8.93 -15.66 -7.94
N GLU A 135 9.48 -14.45 -7.78
CA GLU A 135 10.75 -14.19 -7.11
C GLU A 135 10.67 -14.49 -5.61
N MET A 136 9.48 -14.38 -5.01
CA MET A 136 9.26 -14.61 -3.58
C MET A 136 8.95 -16.07 -3.23
N VAL A 137 8.83 -16.97 -4.22
CA VAL A 137 8.49 -18.39 -3.99
C VAL A 137 9.48 -19.06 -3.02
N GLY A 138 10.78 -18.79 -3.16
CA GLY A 138 11.82 -19.33 -2.26
C GLY A 138 11.75 -18.79 -0.82
N GLU A 139 11.07 -17.66 -0.63
CA GLU A 139 10.94 -16.97 0.66
C GLU A 139 9.55 -17.12 1.28
N PHE A 140 8.61 -17.72 0.56
CA PHE A 140 7.17 -17.69 0.88
C PHE A 140 6.82 -18.30 2.24
N THR A 141 7.60 -19.27 2.73
CA THR A 141 7.39 -19.90 4.04
C THR A 141 8.10 -19.17 5.18
N LYS A 142 8.82 -18.08 4.92
CA LYS A 142 9.54 -17.32 5.95
C LYS A 142 8.63 -16.28 6.59
N MET A 143 8.78 -16.11 7.91
CA MET A 143 7.88 -15.26 8.72
C MET A 143 7.85 -13.78 8.28
N TYR A 144 9.00 -13.23 7.88
CA TYR A 144 9.13 -11.81 7.56
C TYR A 144 8.23 -11.38 6.38
N LEU A 145 7.95 -12.28 5.43
CA LEU A 145 7.09 -11.98 4.29
C LEU A 145 5.63 -11.75 4.73
N TRP A 146 5.17 -12.58 5.67
CA TRP A 146 3.85 -12.46 6.28
C TRP A 146 3.76 -11.26 7.21
N GLU A 147 4.84 -10.93 7.91
CA GLU A 147 4.94 -9.67 8.67
C GLU A 147 4.74 -8.45 7.75
N ILE A 148 5.40 -8.43 6.59
CA ILE A 148 5.21 -7.37 5.57
C ILE A 148 3.76 -7.32 5.10
N LEU A 149 3.15 -8.46 4.77
CA LEU A 149 1.77 -8.50 4.28
C LEU A 149 0.79 -7.96 5.34
N HIS A 150 0.87 -8.45 6.59
CA HIS A 150 -0.02 -8.00 7.66
C HIS A 150 0.23 -6.54 8.06
N LEU A 151 1.48 -6.08 8.03
CA LEU A 151 1.83 -4.67 8.22
C LEU A 151 1.18 -3.79 7.13
N THR A 152 1.20 -4.25 5.89
CA THR A 152 0.60 -3.55 4.74
C THR A 152 -0.92 -3.43 4.89
N ILE A 153 -1.61 -4.54 5.20
CA ILE A 153 -3.05 -4.52 5.46
C ILE A 153 -3.39 -3.61 6.64
N LYS A 154 -2.63 -3.69 7.73
CA LYS A 154 -2.84 -2.85 8.92
C LYS A 154 -2.72 -1.37 8.58
N LYS A 155 -1.77 -0.98 7.75
CA LYS A 155 -1.64 0.41 7.29
C LYS A 155 -2.84 0.88 6.49
N MET A 156 -3.31 0.07 5.55
CA MET A 156 -4.49 0.40 4.76
C MET A 156 -5.71 0.57 5.65
N ASN A 157 -5.92 -0.35 6.60
CA ASN A 157 -7.00 -0.26 7.57
C ASN A 157 -6.90 1.02 8.42
N GLN A 158 -5.71 1.33 8.93
CA GLN A 158 -5.47 2.56 9.71
C GLN A 158 -5.70 3.82 8.89
N HIS A 159 -5.35 3.82 7.59
CA HIS A 159 -5.57 4.94 6.69
C HIS A 159 -7.07 5.22 6.52
N VAL A 160 -7.86 4.19 6.21
CA VAL A 160 -9.31 4.27 6.07
C VAL A 160 -9.97 4.74 7.37
N THR A 161 -9.60 4.13 8.52
CA THR A 161 -10.14 4.54 9.83
C THR A 161 -9.81 5.99 10.14
N LYS A 162 -8.59 6.45 9.83
CA LYS A 162 -8.18 7.83 10.05
C LYS A 162 -9.01 8.80 9.20
N LEU A 163 -9.12 8.54 7.89
CA LEU A 163 -9.91 9.39 6.98
C LEU A 163 -11.40 9.42 7.36
N SER A 164 -11.96 8.27 7.74
CA SER A 164 -13.36 8.18 8.18
C SER A 164 -13.61 9.02 9.43
N ARG A 165 -12.70 8.96 10.40
CA ARG A 165 -12.78 9.79 11.61
C ARG A 165 -12.68 11.27 11.28
N GLU A 166 -11.70 11.67 10.47
CA GLU A 166 -11.50 13.07 10.08
C GLU A 166 -12.71 13.63 9.31
N MET A 167 -13.31 12.82 8.43
CA MET A 167 -14.51 13.18 7.67
C MET A 167 -15.72 13.37 8.59
N ASN A 168 -15.96 12.45 9.53
CA ASN A 168 -17.05 12.59 10.51
C ASN A 168 -16.86 13.83 11.41
N GLU A 169 -15.64 14.08 11.89
CA GLU A 169 -15.32 15.27 12.68
C GLU A 169 -15.54 16.58 11.90
N ALA A 170 -15.28 16.59 10.58
CA ALA A 170 -15.53 17.74 9.73
C ALA A 170 -17.03 17.96 9.49
N LYS A 171 -17.79 16.89 9.19
CA LYS A 171 -19.26 16.93 9.02
C LYS A 171 -19.96 17.43 10.30
N ASP A 172 -19.57 16.93 11.46
CA ASP A 172 -20.14 17.36 12.75
C ASP A 172 -19.89 18.85 13.05
N LYS A 173 -18.69 19.35 12.74
CA LYS A 173 -18.35 20.78 12.92
C LYS A 173 -19.16 21.68 12.00
N LEU A 174 -19.37 21.25 10.76
CA LEU A 174 -20.17 21.96 9.77
C LEU A 174 -21.64 22.02 10.19
N ALA A 175 -22.23 20.89 10.60
CA ALA A 175 -23.61 20.80 11.06
C ALA A 175 -23.89 21.73 12.26
N ARG A 176 -23.03 21.70 13.28
CA ARG A 176 -23.15 22.59 14.45
C ARG A 176 -23.06 24.08 14.09
N THR A 177 -22.30 24.41 13.06
CA THR A 177 -22.18 25.80 12.59
C THR A 177 -23.46 26.24 11.88
N ALA A 178 -24.07 25.38 11.07
CA ALA A 178 -25.35 25.65 10.40
C ALA A 178 -26.48 25.86 11.42
N GLU A 179 -26.57 25.03 12.45
CA GLU A 179 -27.54 25.18 13.54
C GLU A 179 -27.36 26.51 14.31
N SER A 180 -26.11 26.92 14.57
CA SER A 180 -25.83 28.19 15.26
C SER A 180 -26.20 29.42 14.44
N SER A 181 -26.03 29.37 13.11
CA SER A 181 -26.39 30.47 12.20
C SER A 181 -27.90 30.57 11.98
N SER A 182 -28.61 29.44 12.03
CA SER A 182 -30.07 29.38 11.97
C SER A 182 -30.74 30.00 13.20
N SER A 183 -30.16 29.81 14.40
CA SER A 183 -30.75 30.31 15.64
C SER A 183 -30.59 31.83 15.86
N GLU A 184 -29.62 32.49 15.19
CA GLU A 184 -29.46 33.95 15.23
C GLU A 184 -30.44 34.69 14.31
N SER A 185 -31.18 33.98 13.44
CA SER A 185 -32.09 34.58 12.45
C SER A 185 -33.54 34.72 12.92
N GLU A 186 -33.90 34.18 14.10
CA GLU A 186 -35.27 34.24 14.65
C GLU A 186 -35.46 35.27 15.80
N GLU A 187 -34.42 36.04 16.20
CA GLU A 187 -34.51 37.03 17.29
C GLU A 187 -34.64 38.52 16.85
N GLU A 188 -35.03 38.82 15.61
CA GLU A 188 -35.43 40.20 15.21
C GLU A 188 -36.96 40.39 15.26
N GLY A 189 -37.54 40.12 16.43
CA GLY A 189 -39.00 40.11 16.63
C GLY A 189 -39.49 40.58 18.00
N GLY A 190 -38.88 41.60 18.61
CA GLY A 190 -39.57 42.40 19.64
C GLY A 190 -38.78 42.80 20.89
N GLY A 191 -38.77 44.11 21.17
CA GLY A 191 -38.87 44.63 22.54
C GLY A 191 -37.58 44.97 23.29
N THR A 192 -37.26 46.27 23.31
CA THR A 192 -36.45 47.02 24.29
C THR A 192 -36.17 46.36 25.67
N SER A 193 -34.89 46.19 26.04
CA SER A 193 -34.23 46.84 27.20
C SER A 193 -32.96 46.13 27.71
N SER A 194 -31.91 46.95 27.91
CA SER A 194 -30.69 46.83 28.73
C SER A 194 -30.39 45.55 29.57
N THR A 195 -29.32 44.81 29.24
CA THR A 195 -28.26 44.29 30.15
C THR A 195 -27.11 43.60 29.37
N PRO A 196 -25.91 43.41 29.96
CA PRO A 196 -24.64 43.58 29.24
C PRO A 196 -24.11 42.35 28.49
N LYS A 197 -23.43 42.66 27.37
CA LYS A 197 -22.53 41.81 26.56
C LYS A 197 -21.80 40.72 27.37
N ARG A 198 -22.28 39.48 27.30
CA ARG A 198 -21.48 38.29 27.68
C ARG A 198 -20.41 38.07 26.63
N ARG A 199 -19.18 38.33 27.08
CA ARG A 199 -17.87 37.94 26.55
C ARG A 199 -17.91 36.97 25.37
N LYS A 200 -17.62 37.53 24.20
CA LYS A 200 -17.05 36.87 23.03
C LYS A 200 -15.74 36.22 23.50
N ASN A 201 -15.80 34.95 23.90
CA ASN A 201 -14.60 34.15 24.10
C ASN A 201 -13.99 33.94 22.71
N ALA A 202 -12.97 34.75 22.44
CA ALA A 202 -11.91 34.42 21.52
C ALA A 202 -11.25 33.14 22.02
N ASP A 203 -11.59 32.03 21.39
CA ASP A 203 -10.75 30.84 21.40
C ASP A 203 -10.51 30.42 19.94
N GLY A 204 -9.32 29.84 19.73
CA GLY A 204 -8.53 29.74 18.51
C GLY A 204 -9.24 29.70 17.16
N THR A 205 -8.62 30.41 16.22
CA THR A 205 -8.64 30.25 14.76
C THR A 205 -8.45 28.79 14.31
N ALA A 206 -9.44 27.94 14.54
CA ALA A 206 -9.63 26.71 13.78
C ALA A 206 -10.41 27.12 12.53
N GLU A 207 -9.72 27.16 11.40
CA GLU A 207 -10.29 27.37 10.08
C GLU A 207 -11.52 26.45 9.94
N LYS A 208 -12.71 27.05 9.79
CA LYS A 208 -13.97 26.30 9.73
C LYS A 208 -13.96 25.44 8.46
N PRO A 209 -14.27 24.14 8.53
CA PRO A 209 -14.33 23.31 7.34
C PRO A 209 -15.45 23.84 6.42
N THR A 210 -15.08 24.15 5.18
CA THR A 210 -16.02 24.52 4.11
C THR A 210 -16.70 23.28 3.54
N GLU A 211 -17.86 23.45 2.91
CA GLU A 211 -18.57 22.36 2.21
C GLU A 211 -17.64 21.65 1.20
N GLU A 212 -16.89 22.43 0.42
CA GLU A 212 -15.92 21.90 -0.55
C GLU A 212 -14.79 21.09 0.10
N GLN A 213 -14.35 21.46 1.31
CA GLN A 213 -13.36 20.68 2.05
C GLN A 213 -13.94 19.35 2.52
N VAL A 214 -15.21 19.33 2.96
CA VAL A 214 -15.91 18.10 3.37
C VAL A 214 -16.10 17.17 2.16
N GLU A 215 -16.51 17.70 1.01
CA GLU A 215 -16.66 16.95 -0.24
C GLU A 215 -15.33 16.31 -0.66
N ARG A 216 -14.23 17.07 -0.68
CA ARG A 216 -12.88 16.54 -0.97
C ARG A 216 -12.41 15.46 0.02
N MET A 217 -12.84 15.54 1.28
CA MET A 217 -12.53 14.52 2.29
C MET A 217 -13.35 13.24 2.07
N GLU A 218 -14.59 13.38 1.62
CA GLU A 218 -15.47 12.28 1.24
C GLU A 218 -14.93 11.55 0.01
N GLU A 219 -14.53 12.27 -1.04
CA GLU A 219 -13.88 11.68 -2.23
C GLU A 219 -12.62 10.87 -1.86
N LYS A 220 -11.78 11.41 -0.98
CA LYS A 220 -10.56 10.72 -0.50
C LYS A 220 -10.90 9.47 0.31
N LEU A 221 -11.95 9.52 1.12
CA LEU A 221 -12.38 8.38 1.90
C LEU A 221 -12.92 7.26 1.02
N GLU A 222 -13.73 7.60 0.01
CA GLU A 222 -14.24 6.63 -0.96
C GLU A 222 -13.09 5.99 -1.75
N ALA A 223 -12.12 6.79 -2.22
CA ALA A 223 -10.92 6.27 -2.86
C ALA A 223 -10.16 5.29 -1.94
N ALA A 224 -9.99 5.63 -0.66
CA ALA A 224 -9.33 4.75 0.29
C ALA A 224 -10.12 3.45 0.56
N TYR A 225 -11.45 3.48 0.55
CA TYR A 225 -12.28 2.27 0.63
C TYR A 225 -12.14 1.39 -0.62
N VAL A 226 -12.07 2.00 -1.81
CA VAL A 226 -11.81 1.29 -3.06
C VAL A 226 -10.45 0.60 -3.00
N ASP A 227 -9.40 1.30 -2.55
CA ASP A 227 -8.06 0.75 -2.42
C ASP A 227 -7.98 -0.37 -1.37
N GLN A 228 -8.66 -0.22 -0.24
CA GLN A 228 -8.76 -1.26 0.79
C GLN A 228 -9.45 -2.52 0.24
N LYS A 229 -10.57 -2.35 -0.46
CA LYS A 229 -11.28 -3.46 -1.11
C LYS A 229 -10.39 -4.14 -2.15
N ARG A 230 -9.73 -3.36 -3.02
CA ARG A 230 -8.80 -3.85 -4.04
C ARG A 230 -7.66 -4.65 -3.42
N LEU A 231 -7.09 -4.17 -2.31
CA LEU A 231 -6.04 -4.88 -1.58
C LEU A 231 -6.48 -6.27 -1.13
N PHE A 232 -7.65 -6.38 -0.49
CA PHE A 232 -8.16 -7.70 -0.07
C PHE A 232 -8.45 -8.61 -1.27
N LEU A 233 -9.05 -8.08 -2.35
CA LEU A 233 -9.30 -8.86 -3.56
C LEU A 233 -8.00 -9.42 -4.15
N ILE A 234 -6.94 -8.62 -4.27
CA ILE A 234 -5.63 -9.08 -4.76
C ILE A 234 -5.10 -10.20 -3.86
N ILE A 235 -5.12 -10.01 -2.54
CA ILE A 235 -4.59 -11.00 -1.60
C ILE A 235 -5.34 -12.33 -1.71
N PHE A 236 -6.67 -12.31 -1.66
CA PHE A 236 -7.48 -13.52 -1.74
C PHE A 236 -7.39 -14.19 -3.10
N GLN A 237 -7.40 -13.42 -4.20
CA GLN A 237 -7.22 -13.96 -5.54
C GLN A 237 -5.85 -14.66 -5.68
N ARG A 238 -4.77 -14.08 -5.14
CA ARG A 238 -3.44 -14.70 -5.17
C ARG A 238 -3.38 -15.98 -4.33
N PHE A 239 -4.00 -16.00 -3.15
CA PHE A 239 -4.12 -17.23 -2.36
C PHE A 239 -4.88 -18.33 -3.11
N ILE A 240 -6.05 -18.00 -3.66
CA ILE A 240 -6.85 -18.95 -4.45
C ILE A 240 -6.02 -19.50 -5.60
N MET A 241 -5.35 -18.63 -6.36
CA MET A 241 -4.54 -19.03 -7.51
C MET A 241 -3.45 -20.03 -7.14
N ILE A 242 -2.63 -19.75 -6.12
CA ILE A 242 -1.50 -20.63 -5.75
C ILE A 242 -1.97 -21.92 -5.08
N LEU A 243 -3.06 -21.87 -4.29
CA LEU A 243 -3.61 -23.06 -3.64
C LEU A 243 -4.24 -23.98 -4.69
N SER A 244 -5.03 -23.43 -5.61
CA SER A 244 -5.62 -24.18 -6.71
C SER A 244 -4.55 -24.77 -7.63
N GLU A 245 -3.50 -24.03 -7.97
CA GLU A 245 -2.37 -24.55 -8.74
C GLU A 245 -1.72 -25.76 -8.05
N HIS A 246 -1.49 -25.68 -6.75
CA HIS A 246 -0.93 -26.78 -5.97
C HIS A 246 -1.85 -27.99 -5.90
N LEU A 247 -3.15 -27.79 -5.67
CA LEU A 247 -4.14 -28.87 -5.61
C LEU A 247 -4.24 -29.60 -6.95
N VAL A 248 -4.38 -28.86 -8.06
CA VAL A 248 -4.42 -29.42 -9.42
C VAL A 248 -3.14 -30.18 -9.74
N LYS A 249 -1.98 -29.64 -9.36
CA LYS A 249 -0.69 -30.31 -9.57
C LYS A 249 -0.58 -31.62 -8.79
N CYS A 250 -1.03 -31.64 -7.54
CA CYS A 250 -1.00 -32.85 -6.71
C CYS A 250 -1.94 -33.93 -7.26
N ASP A 251 -3.14 -33.54 -7.70
CA ASP A 251 -4.10 -34.45 -8.34
C ASP A 251 -3.53 -35.04 -9.64
N THR A 252 -2.96 -34.18 -10.50
CA THR A 252 -2.32 -34.60 -11.76
C THR A 252 -1.15 -35.55 -11.53
N ASP A 253 -0.33 -35.29 -10.52
CA ASP A 253 0.85 -36.11 -10.19
C ASP A 253 0.49 -37.35 -9.35
N GLY A 254 -0.76 -37.53 -8.94
CA GLY A 254 -1.20 -38.61 -8.05
C GLY A 254 -0.56 -38.57 -6.65
N ARG A 255 -0.28 -37.37 -6.14
CA ARG A 255 0.41 -37.14 -4.86
C ARG A 255 -0.54 -36.57 -3.81
N GLU A 256 -0.22 -36.79 -2.54
CA GLU A 256 -0.96 -36.19 -1.44
C GLU A 256 -0.79 -34.67 -1.44
N TYR A 257 -1.91 -33.93 -1.47
CA TYR A 257 -1.90 -32.47 -1.48
C TYR A 257 -1.49 -31.86 -0.14
N ASN A 258 -1.68 -32.58 0.97
CA ASN A 258 -1.50 -32.14 2.35
C ASN A 258 -0.02 -32.05 2.77
N THR A 259 0.75 -31.27 2.01
CA THR A 259 2.17 -31.01 2.23
C THR A 259 2.39 -29.95 3.33
N ASP A 260 3.63 -29.82 3.81
CA ASP A 260 4.02 -28.73 4.71
C ASP A 260 3.73 -27.35 4.11
N TRP A 261 4.02 -27.18 2.82
CA TRP A 261 3.75 -25.94 2.09
C TRP A 261 2.24 -25.66 2.03
N TYR A 262 1.41 -26.68 1.77
CA TYR A 262 -0.04 -26.52 1.73
C TYR A 262 -0.60 -26.11 3.10
N ARG A 263 -0.25 -26.85 4.17
CA ARG A 263 -0.70 -26.55 5.54
C ARG A 263 -0.30 -25.16 5.99
N TRP A 264 0.92 -24.74 5.63
CA TRP A 264 1.37 -23.39 5.87
C TRP A 264 0.53 -22.36 5.11
N THR A 265 0.36 -22.55 3.81
CA THR A 265 -0.31 -21.58 2.92
C THR A 265 -1.79 -21.43 3.25
N ILE A 266 -2.50 -22.53 3.47
CA ILE A 266 -3.91 -22.51 3.88
C ILE A 266 -4.06 -21.89 5.28
N GLY A 267 -3.11 -22.14 6.19
CA GLY A 267 -3.06 -21.49 7.50
C GLY A 267 -2.83 -19.98 7.42
N ARG A 268 -2.07 -19.50 6.42
CA ARG A 268 -1.88 -18.06 6.17
C ARG A 268 -3.12 -17.40 5.59
N LEU A 269 -3.85 -18.09 4.72
CA LEU A 269 -5.17 -17.64 4.28
C LEU A 269 -6.13 -17.48 5.48
N GLN A 270 -6.22 -18.50 6.33
CA GLN A 270 -6.99 -18.46 7.58
C GLN A 270 -6.56 -17.29 8.47
N GLN A 271 -5.25 -17.06 8.62
CA GLN A 271 -4.74 -15.95 9.42
C GLN A 271 -5.22 -14.58 8.91
N VAL A 272 -5.28 -14.36 7.60
CA VAL A 272 -5.79 -13.10 7.03
C VAL A 272 -7.24 -12.87 7.41
N PHE A 273 -8.09 -13.90 7.30
CA PHE A 273 -9.48 -13.84 7.75
C PHE A 273 -9.59 -13.51 9.23
N MET A 274 -8.84 -14.22 10.08
CA MET A 274 -8.93 -14.06 11.54
C MET A 274 -8.39 -12.72 12.04
N MET A 275 -7.27 -12.25 11.50
CA MET A 275 -6.61 -11.04 11.99
C MET A 275 -7.30 -9.76 11.52
N HIS A 276 -7.99 -9.80 10.37
CA HIS A 276 -8.63 -8.64 9.75
C HIS A 276 -10.14 -8.83 9.56
N HIS A 277 -10.75 -9.66 10.42
CA HIS A 277 -12.14 -10.11 10.28
C HIS A 277 -13.13 -8.94 10.13
N GLU A 278 -12.94 -7.85 10.88
CA GLU A 278 -13.85 -6.70 10.85
C GLU A 278 -13.89 -6.02 9.47
N GLN A 279 -12.74 -5.91 8.82
CA GLN A 279 -12.63 -5.28 7.51
C GLN A 279 -13.05 -6.25 6.41
N VAL A 280 -12.62 -7.52 6.48
CA VAL A 280 -13.01 -8.55 5.52
C VAL A 280 -14.53 -8.75 5.50
N GLN A 281 -15.18 -8.70 6.66
CA GLN A 281 -16.64 -8.85 6.76
C GLN A 281 -17.40 -7.83 5.92
N LYS A 282 -16.91 -6.59 5.83
CA LYS A 282 -17.54 -5.52 5.03
C LYS A 282 -17.58 -5.87 3.54
N TYR A 283 -16.68 -6.74 3.09
CA TYR A 283 -16.57 -7.15 1.70
C TYR A 283 -17.03 -8.59 1.45
N SER A 284 -17.59 -9.27 2.47
CA SER A 284 -17.96 -10.70 2.41
C SER A 284 -18.85 -11.02 1.20
N SER A 285 -19.85 -10.18 0.90
CA SER A 285 -20.74 -10.39 -0.26
C SER A 285 -20.03 -10.27 -1.61
N THR A 286 -19.02 -9.40 -1.72
CA THR A 286 -18.20 -9.33 -2.93
C THR A 286 -17.26 -10.52 -3.02
N LEU A 287 -16.68 -10.94 -1.89
CA LEU A 287 -15.78 -12.09 -1.84
C LEU A 287 -16.51 -13.39 -2.22
N GLU A 288 -17.70 -13.60 -1.69
CA GLU A 288 -18.56 -14.75 -2.00
C GLU A 288 -19.00 -14.76 -3.48
N SER A 289 -19.35 -13.60 -4.04
CA SER A 289 -19.84 -13.53 -5.43
C SER A 289 -18.74 -13.55 -6.50
N LEU A 290 -17.50 -13.12 -6.19
CA LEU A 290 -16.44 -12.99 -7.19
C LEU A 290 -15.26 -13.95 -7.01
N LEU A 291 -14.98 -14.42 -5.79
CA LEU A 291 -13.76 -15.18 -5.48
C LEU A 291 -14.03 -16.55 -4.84
N PHE A 292 -14.91 -16.61 -3.85
CA PHE A 292 -15.25 -17.81 -3.09
C PHE A 292 -16.60 -18.36 -3.54
N THR A 293 -16.69 -18.61 -4.84
CA THR A 293 -17.87 -19.13 -5.52
C THR A 293 -17.96 -20.66 -5.38
N SER A 294 -19.11 -21.24 -5.73
CA SER A 294 -19.38 -22.68 -5.54
C SER A 294 -18.54 -23.61 -6.43
N ASP A 295 -17.88 -23.07 -7.45
CA ASP A 295 -16.94 -23.77 -8.35
C ASP A 295 -15.50 -23.79 -7.81
N LEU A 296 -15.20 -23.05 -6.73
CA LEU A 296 -13.90 -23.09 -6.08
C LEU A 296 -13.69 -24.44 -5.38
N ASP A 297 -12.43 -24.91 -5.34
CA ASP A 297 -12.07 -26.14 -4.66
C ASP A 297 -12.58 -26.16 -3.20
N PRO A 298 -13.25 -27.24 -2.75
CA PRO A 298 -13.86 -27.32 -1.43
C PRO A 298 -12.90 -27.04 -0.28
N HIS A 299 -11.62 -27.39 -0.41
CA HIS A 299 -10.64 -27.18 0.67
C HIS A 299 -10.33 -25.70 0.90
N ILE A 300 -10.35 -24.90 -0.17
CA ILE A 300 -10.14 -23.45 -0.09
C ILE A 300 -11.44 -22.78 0.35
N LEU A 301 -12.57 -23.20 -0.22
CA LEU A 301 -13.89 -22.67 0.09
C LEU A 301 -14.28 -22.89 1.56
N ASP A 302 -13.90 -24.02 2.15
CA ASP A 302 -14.17 -24.33 3.56
C ASP A 302 -13.54 -23.31 4.51
N VAL A 303 -12.38 -22.74 4.19
CA VAL A 303 -11.77 -21.65 4.98
C VAL A 303 -12.67 -20.42 5.03
N PHE A 304 -13.29 -20.07 3.90
CA PHE A 304 -14.21 -18.94 3.84
C PHE A 304 -15.51 -19.23 4.61
N HIS A 305 -16.05 -20.45 4.48
CA HIS A 305 -17.23 -20.87 5.25
C HIS A 305 -16.99 -20.90 6.76
N GLN A 306 -15.82 -21.38 7.20
CA GLN A 306 -15.42 -21.32 8.61
C GLN A 306 -15.39 -19.87 9.11
N PHE A 307 -14.86 -18.95 8.30
CA PHE A 307 -14.86 -17.52 8.62
C PHE A 307 -16.28 -16.94 8.73
N THR A 308 -17.17 -17.22 7.78
CA THR A 308 -18.55 -16.72 7.83
C THR A 308 -19.35 -17.32 8.98
N ALA A 309 -19.08 -18.58 9.34
CA ALA A 309 -19.71 -19.27 10.47
C ALA A 309 -19.37 -18.65 11.84
N LEU A 310 -18.27 -17.89 11.99
CA LEU A 310 -17.95 -17.19 13.24
C LEU A 310 -18.98 -16.11 13.62
N ARG A 311 -19.89 -15.76 12.71
CA ARG A 311 -20.93 -14.74 12.91
C ARG A 311 -22.34 -15.21 12.52
N ALA A 312 -22.49 -16.47 12.12
CA ALA A 312 -23.80 -17.11 11.90
C ALA A 312 -24.43 -17.50 13.25
#